data_AF-A0A9D7JRU1-F1
#
_entry.id   AF-A0A9D7JRU1-F1
#
_cell.length_a   1.000
_cell.length_b   1.000
_cell.length_c   1.000
_cell.angle_alpha   90.00
_cell.angle_beta   90.00
_cell.angle_gamma   90.00
#
_symmetry.space_group_name_H-M   'P 1'
#
loop_
_entity.id
_entity.type
_entity.pdbx_description
1 polymer ?
#
loop_
_entity_poly.entity_id
_entity_poly.type
_entity_poly.pdbx_seq_one_letter_code
_entity_poly.pdbx_strand_id
1 'polypeptide(L)'
;MGIDEWNLDKTVANNSIFSLFQNESPAQLKKAKNTPIAFSILSALAEGADRIVAEVILETRNAKLEVVLPLAKEDYLTDFKTATSKFEFEQFLKKDPFAIALRNKNIEDEYSESNRSEARRKAYFQGGKYIVDHCDVLIVLWDGVEAAGKGGTFDVMKYAEKNGRPYILIDSTDPDKEVKLVKGNGIHAEAIAHIDHFNTMEVPSQTINAYKENVFKEYFNEKKFPWSKNFNSNILTGLKEDLFPYYARASLLAKSYKNRYKWTGQLAYIFSTVAVIILFTSIVFDYNTLLAFILEFFLLLFIFSIITLAQKGRVHSGWLEYRFLVERIRACPYFFLAGKEVSGVMTSSNSSPKAIKGQWAVMVFSEIWHQLYSKYQKKVDAQKENPFNPDLIPYVQKSLIKGQIGFQEKYFKRNNRKNDFLERGGRIIFFMAILAALAPYYFVLYVP
;
A
#
# COMPACT_ATOMS: atom_id res chain seq x y z
N MET A 1 5.68 0.28 20.59
CA MET A 1 4.86 0.04 21.80
C MET A 1 3.76 -0.96 21.46
N GLY A 2 3.29 -1.74 22.44
CA GLY A 2 2.08 -2.54 22.25
C GLY A 2 0.84 -1.64 22.32
N ILE A 3 -0.24 -1.97 21.60
CA ILE A 3 -1.49 -1.18 21.67
C ILE A 3 -2.04 -1.15 23.11
N ASP A 4 -1.77 -2.17 23.92
CA ASP A 4 -2.20 -2.19 25.33
C ASP A 4 -1.42 -1.17 26.22
N GLU A 5 -0.26 -0.66 25.78
CA GLU A 5 0.44 0.46 26.44
C GLU A 5 -0.20 1.82 26.08
N TRP A 6 -1.00 1.85 25.00
CA TRP A 6 -1.79 3.00 24.60
C TRP A 6 -3.09 2.92 25.37
N ASN A 7 -3.17 3.56 26.53
CA ASN A 7 -4.25 3.45 27.51
C ASN A 7 -5.63 3.93 26.96
N LEU A 8 -6.20 3.21 25.98
CA LEU A 8 -7.39 3.58 25.18
C LEU A 8 -8.69 3.58 26.00
N ASP A 9 -8.69 2.99 27.20
CA ASP A 9 -9.86 2.85 28.07
C ASP A 9 -9.88 3.81 29.27
N LYS A 10 -8.87 4.67 29.45
CA LYS A 10 -8.93 5.76 30.43
C LYS A 10 -9.27 7.05 29.71
N THR A 11 -10.52 7.49 29.86
CA THR A 11 -10.98 8.89 29.77
C THR A 11 -9.97 9.81 29.10
N VAL A 12 -9.93 9.73 27.77
CA VAL A 12 -9.00 10.47 26.94
C VAL A 12 -9.28 11.96 27.21
N ALA A 13 -8.38 12.59 27.95
CA ALA A 13 -8.38 14.03 28.17
C ALA A 13 -8.60 14.72 26.82
N ASN A 14 -9.38 15.79 26.79
CA ASN A 14 -9.85 16.48 25.59
C ASN A 14 -8.73 16.85 24.57
N ASN A 15 -7.44 16.74 24.95
CA ASN A 15 -6.27 17.07 24.15
C ASN A 15 -5.33 15.88 23.82
N SER A 16 -5.81 14.64 23.77
CA SER A 16 -4.98 13.52 23.27
C SER A 16 -5.01 13.41 21.74
N ILE A 17 -3.88 12.98 21.13
CA ILE A 17 -3.79 12.62 19.71
C ILE A 17 -4.86 11.59 19.30
N PHE A 18 -5.33 10.77 20.24
CA PHE A 18 -6.40 9.80 20.00
C PHE A 18 -7.74 10.43 19.64
N SER A 19 -7.99 11.68 20.04
CA SER A 19 -9.21 12.41 19.66
C SER A 19 -9.28 12.76 18.17
N LEU A 20 -8.14 12.67 17.46
CA LEU A 20 -8.05 12.85 16.01
C LEU A 20 -8.52 11.61 15.24
N PHE A 21 -8.62 10.44 15.88
CA PHE A 21 -9.14 9.24 15.23
C PHE A 21 -10.66 9.32 15.03
N GLN A 22 -11.16 8.76 13.93
CA GLN A 22 -12.59 8.64 13.69
C GLN A 22 -13.26 7.61 14.63
N ASN A 23 -14.58 7.72 14.80
CA ASN A 23 -15.35 6.95 15.79
C ASN A 23 -15.22 5.41 15.67
N GLU A 24 -14.97 4.88 14.47
CA GLU A 24 -14.79 3.42 14.26
C GLU A 24 -13.37 2.94 14.58
N SER A 25 -12.39 3.85 14.60
CA SER A 25 -10.97 3.53 14.71
C SER A 25 -10.56 2.91 16.06
N PRO A 26 -11.09 3.33 17.24
CA PRO A 26 -10.72 2.69 18.51
C PRO A 26 -11.00 1.19 18.54
N ALA A 27 -12.14 0.75 17.99
CA ALA A 27 -12.48 -0.68 17.91
C ALA A 27 -11.54 -1.45 16.97
N GLN A 28 -11.04 -0.79 15.91
CA GLN A 28 -10.06 -1.37 14.98
C GLN A 28 -8.67 -1.46 15.61
N LEU A 29 -8.22 -0.42 16.31
CA LEU A 29 -6.96 -0.43 17.07
C LEU A 29 -6.98 -1.52 18.15
N LYS A 30 -8.07 -1.65 18.91
CA LYS A 30 -8.20 -2.71 19.93
C LYS A 30 -8.11 -4.13 19.36
N LYS A 31 -8.43 -4.32 18.07
CA LYS A 31 -8.28 -5.63 17.38
C LYS A 31 -6.85 -5.88 16.92
N ALA A 32 -6.08 -4.83 16.62
CA ALA A 32 -4.76 -4.90 16.00
C ALA A 32 -3.60 -5.18 16.99
N LYS A 33 -3.79 -6.09 17.95
CA LYS A 33 -2.87 -6.22 19.11
C LYS A 33 -1.51 -6.84 18.80
N ASN A 34 -1.38 -7.54 17.68
CA ASN A 34 -0.20 -8.35 17.37
C ASN A 34 0.84 -7.57 16.55
N THR A 35 0.51 -6.37 16.11
CA THR A 35 1.38 -5.51 15.31
C THR A 35 1.78 -4.30 16.16
N PRO A 36 3.05 -4.22 16.59
CA PRO A 36 3.54 -3.07 17.30
C PRO A 36 3.37 -1.80 16.48
N ILE A 37 2.94 -0.72 17.13
CA ILE A 37 2.85 0.60 16.51
C ILE A 37 4.05 1.44 16.96
N ALA A 38 4.61 2.19 16.01
CA ALA A 38 5.67 3.16 16.20
C ALA A 38 5.29 4.47 15.49
N PHE A 39 5.79 5.58 15.99
CA PHE A 39 5.60 6.90 15.39
C PHE A 39 6.82 7.25 14.52
N SER A 40 6.57 7.76 13.32
CA SER A 40 7.60 8.43 12.52
C SER A 40 7.33 9.94 12.52
N ILE A 41 8.37 10.76 12.67
CA ILE A 41 8.28 12.19 12.33
C ILE A 41 8.85 12.42 10.94
N LEU A 42 8.15 13.23 10.14
CA LEU A 42 8.63 13.74 8.87
C LEU A 42 9.04 15.20 9.05
N SER A 43 10.31 15.54 8.82
CA SER A 43 10.87 16.86 9.14
C SER A 43 11.80 17.39 8.05
N ALA A 44 11.85 18.72 7.87
CA ALA A 44 12.82 19.38 6.99
C ALA A 44 14.12 19.78 7.72
N LEU A 45 14.21 19.50 9.03
CA LEU A 45 15.37 19.81 9.88
C LEU A 45 15.77 21.29 9.87
N ALA A 46 14.81 22.19 9.64
CA ALA A 46 15.02 23.63 9.79
C ALA A 46 15.48 23.98 11.22
N GLU A 47 16.19 25.10 11.39
CA GLU A 47 16.55 25.58 12.73
C GLU A 47 15.29 25.87 13.57
N GLY A 48 15.31 25.49 14.84
CA GLY A 48 14.19 25.69 15.77
C GLY A 48 13.24 24.50 15.82
N ALA A 49 11.95 24.73 15.51
CA ALA A 49 10.85 23.79 15.74
C ALA A 49 11.12 22.37 15.22
N ASP A 50 11.56 22.25 13.96
CA ASP A 50 11.82 20.98 13.30
C ASP A 50 12.85 20.11 14.05
N ARG A 51 13.92 20.73 14.57
CA ARG A 51 14.98 20.03 15.31
C ARG A 51 14.57 19.69 16.73
N ILE A 52 13.80 20.57 17.40
CA ILE A 52 13.25 20.30 18.74
C ILE A 52 12.33 19.08 18.68
N VAL A 53 11.41 19.03 17.70
CA VAL A 53 10.50 17.88 17.54
C VAL A 53 11.29 16.61 17.17
N ALA A 54 12.31 16.74 16.31
CA ALA A 54 13.17 15.62 15.95
C ALA A 54 13.96 15.07 17.14
N GLU A 55 14.41 15.92 18.08
CA GLU A 55 15.09 15.48 19.30
C GLU A 55 14.14 14.68 20.21
N VAL A 56 12.97 15.24 20.53
CA VAL A 56 11.98 14.62 21.42
C VAL A 56 11.49 13.27 20.88
N ILE A 57 11.25 13.16 19.57
CA ILE A 57 10.77 11.90 19.00
C ILE A 57 11.86 10.82 18.99
N LEU A 58 13.14 11.19 18.85
CA LEU A 58 14.23 10.22 18.87
C LEU A 58 14.48 9.63 20.27
N GLU A 59 14.02 10.31 21.33
CA GLU A 59 13.96 9.74 22.68
C GLU A 59 12.82 8.72 22.84
N THR A 60 11.83 8.74 21.95
CA THR A 60 10.69 7.82 22.00
C THR A 60 11.07 6.45 21.45
N ARG A 61 10.80 5.41 22.24
CA ARG A 61 11.13 4.02 21.89
C ARG A 61 10.52 3.61 20.54
N ASN A 62 11.37 3.07 19.67
CA ASN A 62 11.04 2.58 18.32
C ASN A 62 10.54 3.66 17.34
N ALA A 63 10.55 4.93 17.72
CA ALA A 63 10.18 6.00 16.81
C ALA A 63 11.29 6.24 15.77
N LYS A 64 10.91 6.83 14.64
CA LYS A 64 11.81 7.09 13.51
C LYS A 64 11.77 8.56 13.11
N LEU A 65 12.89 9.06 12.62
CA LEU A 65 13.00 10.34 11.95
C LEU A 65 13.13 10.08 10.45
N GLU A 66 12.27 10.72 9.67
CA GLU A 66 12.27 10.74 8.21
C GLU A 66 12.50 12.20 7.76
N VAL A 67 13.48 12.41 6.89
CA VAL A 67 13.99 13.74 6.54
C VAL A 67 13.65 14.07 5.09
N VAL A 68 13.06 15.25 4.89
CA VAL A 68 12.69 15.76 3.57
C VAL A 68 13.28 17.15 3.39
N LEU A 69 14.32 17.25 2.59
CA LEU A 69 14.98 18.51 2.29
C LEU A 69 14.24 19.23 1.14
N PRO A 70 13.84 20.51 1.33
CA PRO A 70 13.20 21.29 0.27
C PRO A 70 14.16 21.63 -0.88
N LEU A 71 15.46 21.67 -0.58
CA LEU A 71 16.55 21.99 -1.50
C LEU A 71 17.56 20.85 -1.57
N ALA A 72 18.50 20.93 -2.52
CA ALA A 72 19.70 20.10 -2.48
C ALA A 72 20.45 20.33 -1.16
N LYS A 73 21.09 19.30 -0.61
CA LYS A 73 21.72 19.34 0.72
C LYS A 73 22.70 20.51 0.85
N GLU A 74 23.57 20.68 -0.14
CA GLU A 74 24.60 21.71 -0.18
C GLU A 74 23.99 23.11 -0.18
N ASP A 75 22.93 23.29 -0.97
CA ASP A 75 22.17 24.55 -1.07
C ASP A 75 21.43 24.88 0.23
N TYR A 76 20.86 23.86 0.89
CA TYR A 76 20.14 24.02 2.15
C TYR A 76 21.07 24.43 3.31
N LEU A 77 22.28 23.85 3.35
CA LEU A 77 23.30 24.19 4.35
C LEU A 77 23.75 25.66 4.27
N THR A 78 23.52 26.35 3.15
CA THR A 78 23.84 27.78 3.03
C THR A 78 22.93 28.67 3.88
N ASP A 79 21.73 28.21 4.23
CA ASP A 79 20.78 28.97 5.06
C ASP A 79 21.18 29.00 6.54
N PHE A 80 22.01 28.04 6.98
CA PHE A 80 22.47 27.95 8.36
C PHE A 80 23.72 28.79 8.59
N LYS A 81 23.62 29.82 9.45
CA LYS A 81 24.69 30.81 9.65
C LYS A 81 25.87 30.28 10.47
N THR A 82 25.61 29.43 11.47
CA THR A 82 26.61 29.00 12.44
C THR A 82 27.16 27.61 12.13
N ALA A 83 28.43 27.38 12.47
CA ALA A 83 29.04 26.05 12.35
C ALA A 83 28.34 25.01 13.22
N THR A 84 27.87 25.41 14.41
CA THR A 84 27.09 24.57 15.33
C THR A 84 25.80 24.08 14.69
N SER A 85 25.03 24.97 14.06
CA SER A 85 23.78 24.58 13.40
C SER A 85 24.00 23.63 12.23
N LYS A 86 25.04 23.86 11.41
CA LYS A 86 25.42 22.94 10.34
C LYS A 86 25.80 21.57 10.88
N PHE A 87 26.53 21.53 12.00
CA PHE A 87 26.90 20.29 12.67
C PHE A 87 25.68 19.54 13.20
N GLU A 88 24.77 20.21 13.90
CA GLU A 88 23.51 19.63 14.38
C GLU A 88 22.67 19.05 13.24
N PHE A 89 22.49 19.81 12.16
CA PHE A 89 21.79 19.35 10.96
C PHE A 89 22.41 18.05 10.42
N GLU A 90 23.74 18.00 10.27
CA GLU A 90 24.44 16.79 9.82
C GLU A 90 24.27 15.61 10.81
N GLN A 91 24.19 15.85 12.12
CA GLN A 91 23.94 14.80 13.10
C GLN A 91 22.53 14.22 12.99
N PHE A 92 21.51 15.07 12.82
CA PHE A 92 20.13 14.63 12.61
C PHE A 92 19.97 13.94 11.26
N LEU A 93 20.54 14.49 10.19
CA LEU A 93 20.49 13.91 8.86
C LEU A 93 21.06 12.49 8.83
N LYS A 94 22.14 12.22 9.60
CA LYS A 94 22.70 10.86 9.73
C LYS A 94 21.77 9.85 10.40
N LYS A 95 20.72 10.30 11.11
CA LYS A 95 19.72 9.42 11.72
C LYS A 95 18.72 8.90 10.70
N ASP A 96 18.55 9.60 9.58
CA ASP A 96 17.75 9.13 8.46
C ASP A 96 18.62 8.82 7.23
N PRO A 97 18.95 7.54 7.01
CA PRO A 97 19.69 7.12 5.83
C PRO A 97 18.91 7.28 4.51
N PHE A 98 17.60 7.55 4.57
CA PHE A 98 16.69 7.68 3.43
C PHE A 98 16.27 9.12 3.17
N ALA A 99 17.00 10.09 3.74
CA ALA A 99 16.67 11.50 3.57
C ALA A 99 16.52 11.85 2.09
N ILE A 100 15.35 12.37 1.72
CA ILE A 100 15.06 12.75 0.35
C ILE A 100 15.28 14.25 0.17
N ALA A 101 15.87 14.64 -0.96
CA ALA A 101 15.88 16.02 -1.40
C ALA A 101 14.88 16.19 -2.54
N LEU A 102 13.92 17.11 -2.40
CA LEU A 102 12.92 17.38 -3.43
C LEU A 102 13.52 18.05 -4.68
N ARG A 103 14.74 18.57 -4.54
CA ARG A 103 15.55 19.12 -5.63
C ARG A 103 16.93 18.44 -5.63
N ASN A 104 17.42 18.17 -6.83
CA ASN A 104 18.75 17.57 -7.06
C ASN A 104 19.79 18.57 -7.57
N LYS A 105 19.40 19.83 -7.75
CA LYS A 105 20.23 20.92 -8.27
C LYS A 105 20.08 22.14 -7.36
N ASN A 106 21.14 22.93 -7.26
CA ASN A 106 21.14 24.15 -6.47
C ASN A 106 20.29 25.22 -7.18
N ILE A 107 19.63 26.07 -6.42
CA ILE A 107 18.81 27.17 -6.97
C ILE A 107 19.65 28.11 -7.83
N GLU A 108 20.92 28.31 -7.48
CA GLU A 108 21.83 29.20 -8.19
C GLU A 108 22.17 28.75 -9.60
N ASP A 109 22.15 27.42 -9.84
CA ASP A 109 22.47 26.81 -11.13
C ASP A 109 21.30 26.90 -12.13
N GLU A 110 20.08 27.12 -11.62
CA GLU A 110 18.85 27.09 -12.42
C GLU A 110 18.18 28.46 -12.57
N TYR A 111 18.44 29.40 -11.66
CA TYR A 111 17.73 30.67 -11.60
C TYR A 111 18.68 31.87 -11.58
N SER A 112 18.30 32.92 -12.32
CA SER A 112 18.97 34.23 -12.26
C SER A 112 18.87 34.84 -10.86
N GLU A 113 19.84 35.68 -10.49
CA GLU A 113 19.93 36.31 -9.17
C GLU A 113 18.62 36.96 -8.71
N SER A 114 17.94 37.70 -9.61
CA SER A 114 16.64 38.33 -9.35
C SER A 114 15.52 37.34 -8.97
N ASN A 115 15.61 36.09 -9.41
CA ASN A 115 14.58 35.06 -9.24
C ASN A 115 14.91 34.04 -8.13
N ARG A 116 16.15 34.01 -7.63
CA ARG A 116 16.59 33.02 -6.62
C ARG A 116 15.74 33.04 -5.36
N SER A 117 15.41 34.22 -4.85
CA SER A 117 14.59 34.37 -3.63
C SER A 117 13.17 33.79 -3.80
N GLU A 118 12.54 34.01 -4.96
CA GLU A 118 11.23 33.41 -5.23
C GLU A 118 11.30 31.90 -5.44
N ALA A 119 12.32 31.41 -6.15
CA ALA A 119 12.55 29.99 -6.37
C ALA A 119 12.79 29.25 -5.04
N ARG A 120 13.58 29.81 -4.12
CA ARG A 120 13.77 29.27 -2.76
C ARG A 120 12.44 29.21 -2.01
N ARG A 121 11.68 30.31 -1.95
CA ARG A 121 10.35 30.34 -1.29
C ARG A 121 9.40 29.27 -1.83
N LYS A 122 9.39 29.05 -3.14
CA LYS A 122 8.60 27.97 -3.76
C LYS A 122 9.08 26.59 -3.32
N ALA A 123 10.38 26.37 -3.20
CA ALA A 123 10.95 25.11 -2.75
C ALA A 123 10.59 24.79 -1.29
N TYR A 124 10.68 25.76 -0.37
CA TYR A 124 10.21 25.57 1.01
C TYR A 124 8.73 25.24 1.08
N PHE A 125 7.90 25.95 0.31
CA PHE A 125 6.47 25.65 0.26
C PHE A 125 6.20 24.26 -0.31
N GLN A 126 6.96 23.82 -1.31
CA GLN A 126 6.89 22.45 -1.83
C GLN A 126 7.31 21.42 -0.77
N GLY A 127 8.34 21.70 0.02
CA GLY A 127 8.73 20.89 1.18
C GLY A 127 7.60 20.76 2.20
N GLY A 128 6.99 21.87 2.61
CA GLY A 128 5.84 21.86 3.52
C GLY A 128 4.63 21.11 2.95
N LYS A 129 4.32 21.28 1.66
CA LYS A 129 3.28 20.49 0.98
C LYS A 129 3.58 19.00 0.99
N TYR A 130 4.81 18.63 0.70
CA TYR A 130 5.24 17.24 0.74
C TYR A 130 4.97 16.65 2.13
N ILE A 131 5.35 17.36 3.20
CA ILE A 131 5.10 16.90 4.58
C ILE A 131 3.60 16.72 4.83
N VAL A 132 2.76 17.69 4.46
CA VAL A 132 1.29 17.59 4.59
C VAL A 132 0.71 16.41 3.82
N ASP A 133 1.24 16.15 2.62
CA ASP A 133 0.79 15.07 1.75
C ASP A 133 1.28 13.68 2.22
N HIS A 134 2.22 13.59 3.16
CA HIS A 134 2.80 12.31 3.59
C HIS A 134 2.73 12.06 5.10
N CYS A 135 2.25 13.02 5.91
CA CYS A 135 1.99 12.81 7.33
C CYS A 135 0.55 12.34 7.59
N ASP A 136 0.34 11.58 8.67
CA ASP A 136 -1.02 11.32 9.18
C ASP A 136 -1.57 12.53 9.93
N VAL A 137 -0.71 13.18 10.73
CA VAL A 137 -0.99 14.36 11.54
C VAL A 137 0.16 15.35 11.38
N LEU A 138 -0.15 16.62 11.11
CA LEU A 138 0.85 17.70 11.07
C LEU A 138 1.03 18.29 12.48
N ILE A 139 2.27 18.46 12.93
CA ILE A 139 2.57 19.23 14.14
C ILE A 139 3.00 20.62 13.71
N VAL A 140 2.36 21.64 14.29
CA VAL A 140 2.61 23.05 13.97
C VAL A 140 3.00 23.77 15.25
N LEU A 141 4.25 24.20 15.33
CA LEU A 141 4.74 25.11 16.37
C LEU A 141 4.80 26.52 15.77
N TRP A 142 3.92 27.42 16.22
CA TRP A 142 3.76 28.73 15.59
C TRP A 142 3.42 29.83 16.61
N ASP A 143 3.92 31.04 16.35
CA ASP A 143 3.78 32.24 17.21
C ASP A 143 2.52 33.06 16.92
N GLY A 144 1.71 32.62 15.94
CA GLY A 144 0.50 33.34 15.53
C GLY A 144 0.73 34.52 14.59
N VAL A 145 1.98 34.80 14.19
CA VAL A 145 2.31 35.93 13.32
C VAL A 145 2.34 35.49 11.85
N GLU A 146 1.49 36.08 11.02
CA GLU A 146 1.52 35.84 9.57
C GLU A 146 2.82 36.43 8.97
N ALA A 147 3.64 35.58 8.38
CA ALA A 147 4.83 36.04 7.66
C ALA A 147 4.42 36.87 6.43
N ALA A 148 5.16 37.95 6.14
CA ALA A 148 4.86 38.89 5.05
C ALA A 148 5.00 38.32 3.61
N GLY A 149 5.17 37.01 3.42
CA GLY A 149 5.37 36.40 2.10
C GLY A 149 4.97 34.92 2.02
N LYS A 150 4.83 34.42 0.78
CA LYS A 150 4.48 33.02 0.50
C LYS A 150 5.62 32.06 0.88
N GLY A 151 5.25 30.94 1.52
CA GLY A 151 6.15 29.84 1.89
C GLY A 151 6.43 29.70 3.39
N GLY A 152 5.73 30.46 4.24
CA GLY A 152 5.80 30.33 5.70
C GLY A 152 4.90 29.22 6.25
N THR A 153 5.01 28.96 7.56
CA THR A 153 4.21 27.98 8.30
C THR A 153 2.71 28.12 8.06
N PHE A 154 2.22 29.37 7.95
CA PHE A 154 0.81 29.67 7.69
C PHE A 154 0.30 29.16 6.33
N ASP A 155 1.10 29.23 5.26
CA ASP A 155 0.68 28.71 3.95
C ASP A 155 0.59 27.18 3.97
N VAL A 156 1.48 26.53 4.71
CA VAL A 156 1.47 25.08 4.92
C VAL A 156 0.22 24.67 5.71
N MET A 157 -0.14 25.43 6.75
CA MET A 157 -1.39 25.22 7.49
C MET A 157 -2.62 25.36 6.59
N LYS A 158 -2.71 26.43 5.79
CA LYS A 158 -3.80 26.61 4.81
C LYS A 158 -3.89 25.44 3.83
N TYR A 159 -2.75 24.91 3.40
CA TYR A 159 -2.71 23.74 2.55
C TYR A 159 -3.17 22.46 3.28
N ALA A 160 -2.80 22.29 4.55
CA ALA A 160 -3.30 21.20 5.39
C ALA A 160 -4.82 21.26 5.57
N GLU A 161 -5.37 22.44 5.88
CA GLU A 161 -6.81 22.68 6.00
C GLU A 161 -7.55 22.38 4.70
N LYS A 162 -7.04 22.87 3.57
CA LYS A 162 -7.62 22.61 2.25
C LYS A 162 -7.71 21.12 1.92
N ASN A 163 -6.73 20.32 2.36
CA ASN A 163 -6.70 18.88 2.14
C ASN A 163 -7.36 18.08 3.27
N GLY A 164 -7.92 18.74 4.28
CA GLY A 164 -8.50 18.09 5.46
C GLY A 164 -7.48 17.27 6.26
N ARG A 165 -6.20 17.63 6.25
CA ARG A 165 -5.16 16.98 7.04
C ARG A 165 -5.31 17.39 8.52
N PRO A 166 -5.43 16.43 9.47
CA PRO A 166 -5.45 16.77 10.88
C PRO A 166 -4.14 17.44 11.30
N TYR A 167 -4.21 18.41 12.22
CA TYR A 167 -3.01 19.03 12.76
C TYR A 167 -3.12 19.40 14.24
N ILE A 168 -1.97 19.42 14.92
CA ILE A 168 -1.78 19.82 16.31
C ILE A 168 -1.10 21.17 16.28
N LEU A 169 -1.76 22.19 16.83
CA LEU A 169 -1.23 23.55 16.93
C LEU A 169 -0.74 23.82 18.35
N ILE A 170 0.55 24.11 18.46
CA ILE A 170 1.25 24.47 19.69
C ILE A 170 1.70 25.92 19.56
N ASP A 171 1.35 26.74 20.54
CA ASP A 171 1.80 28.13 20.58
C ASP A 171 3.26 28.19 21.02
N SER A 172 4.11 28.88 20.25
CA SER A 172 5.53 28.98 20.57
C SER A 172 5.88 30.15 21.50
N THR A 173 4.91 31.01 21.81
CA THR A 173 5.10 32.22 22.65
C THR A 173 4.62 32.04 24.08
N ASP A 174 3.62 31.18 24.28
CA ASP A 174 3.02 30.92 25.58
C ASP A 174 2.97 29.40 25.87
N PRO A 175 3.92 28.87 26.68
CA PRO A 175 3.96 27.46 27.05
C PRO A 175 2.73 26.97 27.83
N ASP A 176 2.00 27.88 28.50
CA ASP A 176 0.83 27.54 29.32
C ASP A 176 -0.47 27.52 28.49
N LYS A 177 -0.40 27.96 27.22
CA LYS A 177 -1.55 27.97 26.32
C LYS A 177 -1.94 26.57 25.89
N GLU A 178 -3.25 26.33 25.86
CA GLU A 178 -3.79 25.01 25.52
C GLU A 178 -3.45 24.59 24.08
N VAL A 179 -2.93 23.36 23.95
CA VAL A 179 -2.66 22.73 22.64
C VAL A 179 -3.97 22.51 21.90
N LYS A 180 -4.07 23.07 20.69
CA LYS A 180 -5.28 22.97 19.87
C LYS A 180 -5.20 21.80 18.90
N LEU A 181 -6.20 20.93 18.94
CA LEU A 181 -6.34 19.80 18.02
C LEU A 181 -7.35 20.11 16.91
N VAL A 182 -6.91 20.10 15.66
CA VAL A 182 -7.77 20.30 14.49
C VAL A 182 -7.97 18.97 13.78
N LYS A 183 -9.21 18.46 13.82
CA LYS A 183 -9.53 17.10 13.36
C LYS A 183 -9.43 16.91 11.85
N GLY A 184 -9.68 17.92 11.03
CA GLY A 184 -9.75 17.75 9.57
C GLY A 184 -10.66 16.58 9.18
N ASN A 185 -10.16 15.69 8.32
CA ASN A 185 -10.82 14.42 7.94
C ASN A 185 -10.63 13.30 8.97
N GLY A 186 -9.82 13.51 10.01
CA GLY A 186 -9.49 12.53 11.03
C GLY A 186 -8.51 11.43 10.58
N ILE A 187 -8.14 10.57 11.53
CA ILE A 187 -7.25 9.43 11.32
C ILE A 187 -8.07 8.13 11.25
N HIS A 188 -7.82 7.34 10.21
CA HIS A 188 -8.47 6.05 9.99
C HIS A 188 -7.55 4.90 10.43
N ALA A 189 -7.99 4.09 11.38
CA ALA A 189 -7.22 2.92 11.83
C ALA A 189 -7.44 1.66 10.96
N GLU A 190 -8.23 1.76 9.88
CA GLU A 190 -8.56 0.62 9.02
C GLU A 190 -7.29 0.00 8.43
N ALA A 191 -6.33 0.83 8.03
CA ALA A 191 -5.05 0.35 7.50
C ALA A 191 -4.30 -0.48 8.55
N ILE A 192 -4.24 -0.03 9.81
CA ILE A 192 -3.56 -0.74 10.90
C ILE A 192 -4.20 -2.11 11.12
N ALA A 193 -5.54 -2.20 11.12
CA ALA A 193 -6.24 -3.48 11.24
C ALA A 193 -5.92 -4.45 10.09
N HIS A 194 -5.74 -3.96 8.86
CA HIS A 194 -5.33 -4.80 7.74
C HIS A 194 -3.86 -5.24 7.81
N ILE A 195 -2.97 -4.38 8.30
CA ILE A 195 -1.57 -4.76 8.56
C ILE A 195 -1.53 -5.88 9.59
N ASP A 196 -2.28 -5.73 10.68
CA ASP A 196 -2.37 -6.76 11.72
C ASP A 196 -2.96 -8.06 11.17
N HIS A 197 -4.02 -7.96 10.38
CA HIS A 197 -4.56 -9.13 9.69
C HIS A 197 -3.54 -9.79 8.75
N PHE A 198 -2.76 -8.99 8.00
CA PHE A 198 -1.68 -9.52 7.17
C PHE A 198 -0.63 -10.24 8.01
N ASN A 199 -0.26 -9.73 9.18
CA ASN A 199 0.75 -10.33 10.07
C ASN A 199 0.25 -11.57 10.80
N THR A 200 -1.03 -11.61 11.14
CA THR A 200 -1.64 -12.67 11.99
C THR A 200 -2.26 -13.81 11.21
N MET A 201 -2.66 -13.61 9.95
CA MET A 201 -3.32 -14.67 9.19
C MET A 201 -2.44 -15.91 9.09
N GLU A 202 -2.98 -17.07 9.49
CA GLU A 202 -2.20 -18.29 9.48
C GLU A 202 -1.85 -18.72 8.05
N VAL A 203 -0.54 -18.74 7.79
CA VAL A 203 0.04 -19.34 6.59
C VAL A 203 1.15 -20.25 7.11
N PRO A 204 1.06 -21.58 6.93
CA PRO A 204 2.03 -22.50 7.51
C PRO A 204 3.46 -22.14 7.12
N SER A 205 4.36 -22.02 8.09
CA SER A 205 5.75 -21.59 7.86
C SER A 205 6.47 -22.50 6.86
N GLN A 206 6.15 -23.80 6.85
CA GLN A 206 6.66 -24.75 5.86
C GLN A 206 6.22 -24.39 4.44
N THR A 207 4.97 -23.95 4.25
CA THR A 207 4.46 -23.50 2.95
C THR A 207 5.13 -22.20 2.51
N ILE A 208 5.34 -21.25 3.43
CA ILE A 208 6.07 -20.01 3.15
C ILE A 208 7.50 -20.35 2.72
N ASN A 209 8.21 -21.18 3.49
CA ASN A 209 9.60 -21.55 3.20
C ASN A 209 9.73 -22.29 1.87
N ALA A 210 8.86 -23.28 1.60
CA ALA A 210 8.87 -23.98 0.32
C ALA A 210 8.60 -23.03 -0.86
N TYR A 211 7.64 -22.11 -0.72
CA TYR A 211 7.34 -21.12 -1.74
C TYR A 211 8.50 -20.14 -1.93
N LYS A 212 9.08 -19.63 -0.84
CA LYS A 212 10.28 -18.77 -0.80
C LYS A 212 11.42 -19.40 -1.61
N GLU A 213 11.79 -20.65 -1.29
CA GLU A 213 12.87 -21.36 -1.98
C GLU A 213 12.59 -21.53 -3.48
N ASN A 214 11.36 -21.90 -3.86
CA ASN A 214 10.99 -22.11 -5.25
C ASN A 214 11.06 -20.82 -6.06
N VAL A 215 10.51 -19.73 -5.52
CA VAL A 215 10.52 -18.43 -6.22
C VAL A 215 11.94 -17.87 -6.27
N PHE A 216 12.72 -17.96 -5.20
CA PHE A 216 14.10 -17.50 -5.21
C PHE A 216 14.93 -18.25 -6.28
N LYS A 217 14.79 -19.57 -6.37
CA LYS A 217 15.40 -20.39 -7.43
C LYS A 217 14.90 -20.04 -8.83
N GLU A 218 13.67 -19.55 -8.97
CA GLU A 218 13.14 -19.08 -10.25
C GLU A 218 13.78 -17.74 -10.65
N TYR A 219 13.90 -16.79 -9.71
CA TYR A 219 14.48 -15.47 -9.93
C TYR A 219 15.97 -15.51 -10.28
N PHE A 220 16.73 -16.35 -9.59
CA PHE A 220 18.20 -16.42 -9.70
C PHE A 220 18.67 -17.75 -10.29
N ASN A 221 17.87 -18.31 -11.21
CA ASN A 221 18.22 -19.54 -11.90
C ASN A 221 19.41 -19.31 -12.84
N GLU A 222 20.60 -19.78 -12.48
CA GLU A 222 21.83 -19.57 -13.25
C GLU A 222 21.74 -20.09 -14.70
N LYS A 223 21.00 -21.19 -14.95
CA LYS A 223 20.81 -21.72 -16.31
C LYS A 223 19.97 -20.78 -17.17
N LYS A 224 18.93 -20.15 -16.59
CA LYS A 224 18.10 -19.17 -17.31
C LYS A 224 18.78 -17.80 -17.37
N PHE A 225 19.55 -17.45 -16.34
CA PHE A 225 20.12 -16.13 -16.10
C PHE A 225 21.59 -16.23 -15.69
N PRO A 226 22.53 -16.46 -16.62
CA PRO A 226 23.95 -16.67 -16.28
C PRO A 226 24.58 -15.53 -15.46
N TRP A 227 24.15 -14.30 -15.74
CA TRP A 227 24.55 -13.07 -15.03
C TRP A 227 24.28 -13.11 -13.52
N SER A 228 23.32 -13.90 -13.04
CA SER A 228 23.01 -13.96 -11.61
C SER A 228 24.13 -14.53 -10.76
N LYS A 229 25.07 -15.28 -11.35
CA LYS A 229 26.25 -15.83 -10.67
C LYS A 229 27.20 -14.74 -10.19
N ASN A 230 27.22 -13.59 -10.86
CA ASN A 230 28.11 -12.48 -10.55
C ASN A 230 27.53 -11.50 -9.53
N PHE A 231 26.28 -11.71 -9.10
CA PHE A 231 25.66 -10.87 -8.08
C PHE A 231 26.23 -11.17 -6.70
N ASN A 232 26.33 -10.13 -5.86
CA ASN A 232 26.86 -10.24 -4.51
C ASN A 232 26.03 -11.22 -3.67
N SER A 233 26.66 -12.29 -3.17
CA SER A 233 26.01 -13.35 -2.40
C SER A 233 25.31 -12.85 -1.12
N ASN A 234 25.85 -11.81 -0.48
CA ASN A 234 25.23 -11.21 0.70
C ASN A 234 23.94 -10.46 0.35
N ILE A 235 23.91 -9.77 -0.80
CA ILE A 235 22.71 -9.08 -1.31
C ILE A 235 21.63 -10.11 -1.68
N LEU A 236 22.02 -11.17 -2.36
CA LEU A 236 21.13 -12.29 -2.66
C LEU A 236 20.57 -12.95 -1.39
N THR A 237 21.40 -13.09 -0.34
CA THR A 237 20.98 -13.62 0.96
C THR A 237 19.98 -12.68 1.65
N GLY A 238 20.22 -11.37 1.62
CA GLY A 238 19.29 -10.37 2.15
C GLY A 238 17.95 -10.38 1.44
N LEU A 239 17.95 -10.44 0.11
CA LEU A 239 16.71 -10.64 -0.63
C LEU A 239 16.01 -11.92 -0.18
N LYS A 240 16.75 -13.05 -0.15
CA LYS A 240 16.19 -14.36 0.19
C LYS A 240 15.54 -14.40 1.57
N GLU A 241 16.21 -13.86 2.59
CA GLU A 241 15.78 -14.00 3.99
C GLU A 241 14.91 -12.83 4.48
N ASP A 242 15.07 -11.62 3.93
CA ASP A 242 14.37 -10.43 4.44
C ASP A 242 13.30 -9.87 3.47
N LEU A 243 13.26 -10.28 2.20
CA LEU A 243 12.25 -9.84 1.22
C LEU A 243 11.31 -10.97 0.76
N PHE A 244 11.87 -12.10 0.33
CA PHE A 244 11.08 -13.20 -0.25
C PHE A 244 10.08 -13.87 0.73
N PRO A 245 10.26 -13.90 2.06
CA PRO A 245 9.22 -14.40 2.96
C PRO A 245 7.92 -13.58 2.86
N TYR A 246 8.03 -12.25 2.76
CA TYR A 246 6.89 -11.36 2.60
C TYR A 246 6.25 -11.51 1.21
N TYR A 247 7.06 -11.65 0.17
CA TYR A 247 6.57 -11.98 -1.18
C TYR A 247 5.76 -13.29 -1.18
N ALA A 248 6.29 -14.34 -0.54
CA ALA A 248 5.66 -15.65 -0.45
C ALA A 248 4.32 -15.57 0.29
N ARG A 249 4.32 -14.94 1.47
CA ARG A 249 3.11 -14.70 2.26
C ARG A 249 2.05 -13.96 1.45
N ALA A 250 2.37 -12.78 0.92
CA ALA A 250 1.44 -11.97 0.14
C ALA A 250 0.91 -12.73 -1.10
N SER A 251 1.76 -13.53 -1.76
CA SER A 251 1.39 -14.33 -2.94
C SER A 251 0.42 -15.46 -2.60
N LEU A 252 0.64 -16.15 -1.47
CA LEU A 252 -0.25 -17.21 -0.99
C LEU A 252 -1.61 -16.64 -0.57
N LEU A 253 -1.63 -15.49 0.10
CA LEU A 253 -2.85 -14.79 0.46
C LEU A 253 -3.62 -14.31 -0.77
N ALA A 254 -2.94 -13.66 -1.73
CA ALA A 254 -3.53 -13.25 -3.00
C ALA A 254 -4.17 -14.45 -3.74
N LYS A 255 -3.50 -15.61 -3.75
CA LYS A 255 -4.03 -16.85 -4.36
C LYS A 255 -5.25 -17.38 -3.63
N SER A 256 -5.26 -17.36 -2.30
CA SER A 256 -6.40 -17.79 -1.47
C SER A 256 -7.64 -16.92 -1.74
N TYR A 257 -7.48 -15.60 -1.68
CA TYR A 257 -8.57 -14.64 -1.95
C TYR A 257 -9.08 -14.73 -3.40
N LYS A 258 -8.18 -14.86 -4.37
CA LYS A 258 -8.55 -15.10 -5.78
C LYS A 258 -9.39 -16.36 -5.94
N ASN A 259 -9.02 -17.45 -5.28
CA ASN A 259 -9.75 -18.70 -5.38
C ASN A 259 -11.14 -18.57 -4.74
N ARG A 260 -11.24 -17.95 -3.57
CA ARG A 260 -12.54 -17.65 -2.93
C ARG A 260 -13.43 -16.80 -3.84
N TYR A 261 -12.88 -15.74 -4.44
CA TYR A 261 -13.64 -14.88 -5.38
C TYR A 261 -14.18 -15.67 -6.58
N LYS A 262 -13.32 -16.49 -7.18
CA LYS A 262 -13.70 -17.34 -8.32
C LYS A 262 -14.77 -18.35 -7.96
N TRP A 263 -14.62 -19.05 -6.83
CA TRP A 263 -15.58 -20.04 -6.38
C TRP A 263 -16.93 -19.41 -6.03
N THR A 264 -16.95 -18.26 -5.33
CA THR A 264 -18.22 -17.56 -5.05
C THR A 264 -18.95 -17.20 -6.34
N GLY A 265 -18.25 -16.63 -7.34
CA GLY A 265 -18.85 -16.32 -8.63
C GLY A 265 -19.34 -17.57 -9.37
N GLN A 266 -18.52 -18.61 -9.44
CA GLN A 266 -18.87 -19.86 -10.11
C GLN A 266 -20.07 -20.55 -9.47
N LEU A 267 -20.11 -20.65 -8.14
CA LEU A 267 -21.24 -21.23 -7.42
C LEU A 267 -22.51 -20.43 -7.65
N ALA A 268 -22.44 -19.08 -7.62
CA ALA A 268 -23.60 -18.24 -7.89
C ALA A 268 -24.19 -18.51 -9.29
N TYR A 269 -23.34 -18.60 -10.33
CA TYR A 269 -23.80 -18.94 -11.67
C TYR A 269 -24.38 -20.36 -11.78
N ILE A 270 -23.71 -21.35 -11.17
CA ILE A 270 -24.16 -22.74 -11.19
C ILE A 270 -25.52 -22.87 -10.51
N PHE A 271 -25.67 -22.36 -9.29
CA PHE A 271 -26.93 -22.46 -8.55
C PHE A 271 -28.06 -21.63 -9.18
N SER A 272 -27.75 -20.47 -9.76
CA SER A 272 -28.75 -19.71 -10.53
C SER A 272 -29.25 -20.50 -11.74
N THR A 273 -28.36 -21.21 -12.44
CA THR A 273 -28.74 -22.05 -13.58
C THR A 273 -29.58 -23.25 -13.12
N VAL A 274 -29.18 -23.90 -12.03
CA VAL A 274 -29.91 -25.04 -11.44
C VAL A 274 -31.32 -24.62 -10.98
N ALA A 275 -31.45 -23.45 -10.35
CA ALA A 275 -32.74 -22.91 -9.93
C ALA A 275 -33.71 -22.77 -11.11
N VAL A 276 -33.26 -22.16 -12.21
CA VAL A 276 -34.08 -21.98 -13.42
C VAL A 276 -34.46 -23.32 -14.06
N ILE A 277 -33.54 -24.28 -14.12
CA ILE A 277 -33.82 -25.62 -14.68
C ILE A 277 -34.86 -26.37 -13.85
N ILE A 278 -34.75 -26.32 -12.51
CA ILE A 278 -35.70 -26.97 -11.59
C ILE A 278 -37.10 -26.40 -11.81
N LEU A 279 -37.23 -25.07 -11.83
CA LEU A 279 -38.50 -24.39 -12.04
C LEU A 279 -39.10 -24.72 -13.42
N PHE A 280 -38.29 -24.61 -14.48
CA PHE A 280 -38.72 -24.90 -15.85
C PHE A 280 -39.23 -26.35 -15.98
N THR A 281 -38.46 -27.32 -15.50
CA THR A 281 -38.82 -28.74 -15.59
C THR A 281 -40.09 -29.03 -14.79
N SER A 282 -40.21 -28.44 -13.59
CA SER A 282 -41.39 -28.62 -12.76
C SER A 282 -42.66 -28.10 -13.42
N ILE A 283 -42.60 -26.93 -14.07
CA ILE A 283 -43.74 -26.34 -14.78
C ILE A 283 -44.10 -27.14 -16.03
N VAL A 284 -43.12 -27.53 -16.85
CA VAL A 284 -43.37 -28.20 -18.14
C VAL A 284 -43.94 -29.60 -17.97
N PHE A 285 -43.48 -30.34 -16.96
CA PHE A 285 -43.88 -31.74 -16.73
C PHE A 285 -44.89 -31.90 -15.58
N ASP A 286 -45.40 -30.80 -15.03
CA ASP A 286 -46.35 -30.76 -13.90
C ASP A 286 -45.90 -31.59 -12.67
N TYR A 287 -44.58 -31.66 -12.45
CA TYR A 287 -44.00 -32.33 -11.28
C TYR A 287 -44.04 -31.38 -10.08
N ASN A 288 -44.76 -31.74 -9.01
CA ASN A 288 -44.71 -31.15 -7.66
C ASN A 288 -44.20 -29.70 -7.59
N THR A 289 -44.95 -28.78 -8.20
CA THR A 289 -44.57 -27.36 -8.37
C THR A 289 -44.24 -26.66 -7.06
N LEU A 290 -44.99 -26.94 -5.99
CA LEU A 290 -44.72 -26.40 -4.66
C LEU A 290 -43.31 -26.75 -4.16
N LEU A 291 -42.86 -28.00 -4.35
CA LEU A 291 -41.54 -28.43 -3.91
C LEU A 291 -40.43 -27.78 -4.73
N ALA A 292 -40.65 -27.59 -6.04
CA ALA A 292 -39.72 -26.86 -6.90
C ALA A 292 -39.55 -25.40 -6.46
N PHE A 293 -40.64 -24.70 -6.13
CA PHE A 293 -40.59 -23.33 -5.58
C PHE A 293 -39.84 -23.27 -4.24
N ILE A 294 -40.07 -24.23 -3.34
CA ILE A 294 -39.35 -24.29 -2.05
C ILE A 294 -37.85 -24.48 -2.29
N LEU A 295 -37.47 -25.41 -3.17
CA LEU A 295 -36.07 -25.65 -3.52
C LEU A 295 -35.41 -24.43 -4.14
N GLU A 296 -36.08 -23.76 -5.09
CA GLU A 296 -35.60 -22.52 -5.69
C GLU A 296 -35.39 -21.43 -4.63
N PHE A 297 -36.35 -21.23 -3.73
CA PHE A 297 -36.22 -20.26 -2.65
C PHE A 297 -34.97 -20.50 -1.81
N PHE A 298 -34.70 -21.75 -1.42
CA PHE A 298 -33.49 -22.09 -0.67
C PHE A 298 -32.20 -21.91 -1.50
N LEU A 299 -32.23 -22.18 -2.80
CA LEU A 299 -31.10 -21.91 -3.70
C LEU A 299 -30.81 -20.42 -3.79
N LEU A 300 -31.83 -19.57 -3.94
CA LEU A 300 -31.68 -18.11 -3.98
C LEU A 300 -31.17 -17.58 -2.63
N LEU A 301 -31.69 -18.07 -1.51
CA LEU A 301 -31.21 -17.72 -0.17
C LEU A 301 -29.74 -18.14 0.03
N PHE A 302 -29.36 -19.31 -0.49
CA PHE A 302 -27.97 -19.77 -0.46
C PHE A 302 -27.06 -18.87 -1.30
N ILE A 303 -27.45 -18.50 -2.53
CA ILE A 303 -26.72 -17.57 -3.40
C ILE A 303 -26.55 -16.21 -2.70
N PHE A 304 -27.63 -15.67 -2.13
CA PHE A 304 -27.59 -14.43 -1.37
C PHE A 304 -26.62 -14.52 -0.18
N SER A 305 -26.64 -15.64 0.55
CA SER A 305 -25.77 -15.89 1.70
C SER A 305 -24.30 -15.96 1.30
N ILE A 306 -23.93 -16.71 0.25
CA ILE A 306 -22.53 -16.81 -0.19
C ILE A 306 -21.99 -15.47 -0.71
N ILE A 307 -22.81 -14.67 -1.40
CA ILE A 307 -22.42 -13.34 -1.88
C ILE A 307 -22.23 -12.39 -0.70
N THR A 308 -23.16 -12.39 0.26
CA THR A 308 -23.08 -11.55 1.46
C THR A 308 -21.86 -11.90 2.31
N LEU A 309 -21.58 -13.20 2.51
CA LEU A 309 -20.38 -13.65 3.21
C LEU A 309 -19.09 -13.26 2.48
N ALA A 310 -19.06 -13.35 1.14
CA ALA A 310 -17.90 -12.94 0.36
C ALA A 310 -17.67 -11.41 0.36
N GLN A 311 -18.74 -10.61 0.38
CA GLN A 311 -18.67 -9.16 0.51
C GLN A 311 -18.20 -8.75 1.90
N LYS A 312 -18.78 -9.32 2.97
CA LYS A 312 -18.34 -9.10 4.36
C LYS A 312 -16.87 -9.51 4.56
N GLY A 313 -16.46 -10.63 3.96
CA GLY A 313 -15.08 -11.10 3.96
C GLY A 313 -14.15 -10.36 2.99
N ARG A 314 -14.62 -9.31 2.31
CA ARG A 314 -13.83 -8.47 1.39
C ARG A 314 -13.04 -9.28 0.35
N VAL A 315 -13.63 -10.38 -0.14
CA VAL A 315 -12.89 -11.37 -0.92
C VAL A 315 -12.32 -10.78 -2.22
N HIS A 316 -13.07 -9.89 -2.87
CA HIS A 316 -12.62 -9.23 -4.10
C HIS A 316 -11.56 -8.15 -3.83
N SER A 317 -11.83 -7.20 -2.92
CA SER A 317 -10.88 -6.13 -2.63
C SER A 317 -9.59 -6.67 -2.01
N GLY A 318 -9.69 -7.64 -1.10
CA GLY A 318 -8.53 -8.31 -0.52
C GLY A 318 -7.67 -9.03 -1.57
N TRP A 319 -8.29 -9.67 -2.56
CA TRP A 319 -7.54 -10.22 -3.70
C TRP A 319 -6.73 -9.14 -4.42
N LEU A 320 -7.35 -8.00 -4.76
CA LEU A 320 -6.68 -6.90 -5.46
C LEU A 320 -5.58 -6.26 -4.61
N GLU A 321 -5.81 -6.04 -3.32
CA GLU A 321 -4.86 -5.42 -2.39
C GLU A 321 -3.63 -6.31 -2.15
N TYR A 322 -3.82 -7.61 -1.87
CA TYR A 322 -2.69 -8.54 -1.78
C TYR A 322 -1.97 -8.69 -3.12
N ARG A 323 -2.70 -8.70 -4.24
CA ARG A 323 -2.08 -8.76 -5.56
C ARG A 323 -1.24 -7.51 -5.81
N PHE A 324 -1.73 -6.33 -5.46
CA PHE A 324 -0.98 -5.09 -5.55
C PHE A 324 0.31 -5.14 -4.72
N LEU A 325 0.24 -5.59 -3.46
CA LEU A 325 1.40 -5.78 -2.60
C LEU A 325 2.44 -6.73 -3.24
N VAL A 326 1.98 -7.88 -3.74
CA VAL A 326 2.84 -8.86 -4.44
C VAL A 326 3.56 -8.21 -5.61
N GLU A 327 2.85 -7.47 -6.45
CA GLU A 327 3.41 -6.86 -7.65
C GLU A 327 4.44 -5.77 -7.33
N ARG A 328 4.27 -5.04 -6.22
CA ARG A 328 5.27 -4.09 -5.74
C ARG A 328 6.52 -4.81 -5.22
N ILE A 329 6.36 -5.80 -4.34
CA ILE A 329 7.49 -6.60 -3.82
C ILE A 329 8.23 -7.31 -4.96
N ARG A 330 7.52 -7.71 -6.02
CA ARG A 330 8.09 -8.37 -7.20
C ARG A 330 9.15 -7.53 -7.91
N ALA A 331 9.03 -6.21 -7.86
CA ALA A 331 9.96 -5.27 -8.49
C ALA A 331 11.20 -4.96 -7.62
N CYS A 332 11.09 -5.14 -6.31
CA CYS A 332 12.13 -4.84 -5.32
C CYS A 332 13.50 -5.47 -5.63
N PRO A 333 13.63 -6.75 -6.03
CA PRO A 333 14.94 -7.35 -6.28
C PRO A 333 15.75 -6.58 -7.32
N TYR A 334 15.10 -6.02 -8.34
CA TYR A 334 15.78 -5.29 -9.42
C TYR A 334 16.31 -3.94 -8.94
N PHE A 335 15.52 -3.18 -8.18
CA PHE A 335 15.95 -1.91 -7.60
C PHE A 335 17.06 -2.12 -6.56
N PHE A 336 16.92 -3.16 -5.74
CA PHE A 336 17.90 -3.49 -4.72
C PHE A 336 19.24 -3.91 -5.33
N LEU A 337 19.23 -4.70 -6.41
CA LEU A 337 20.43 -5.04 -7.18
C LEU A 337 21.05 -3.84 -7.93
N ALA A 338 20.24 -2.85 -8.30
CA ALA A 338 20.71 -1.61 -8.90
C ALA A 338 21.31 -0.63 -7.88
N GLY A 339 21.25 -0.96 -6.59
CA GLY A 339 21.55 -0.05 -5.49
C GLY A 339 20.72 1.24 -5.52
N LYS A 340 19.53 1.17 -6.13
CA LYS A 340 18.59 2.28 -6.20
C LYS A 340 17.53 2.09 -5.15
N GLU A 341 17.29 3.17 -4.43
CA GLU A 341 16.15 3.26 -3.52
C GLU A 341 14.86 3.34 -4.34
N VAL A 342 13.80 2.69 -3.86
CA VAL A 342 12.44 2.91 -4.37
C VAL A 342 11.86 4.13 -3.66
N SER A 343 12.48 5.30 -3.86
CA SER A 343 11.93 6.55 -3.33
C SER A 343 10.71 6.95 -4.16
N GLY A 344 9.63 7.40 -3.51
CA GLY A 344 8.58 8.17 -4.20
C GLY A 344 7.38 7.40 -4.76
N VAL A 345 7.06 6.20 -4.29
CA VAL A 345 5.71 5.62 -4.48
C VAL A 345 4.99 5.43 -3.14
N MET A 346 5.28 6.31 -2.18
CA MET A 346 4.48 6.49 -0.98
C MET A 346 3.46 7.58 -1.26
N THR A 347 2.19 7.21 -1.07
CA THR A 347 1.01 8.06 -0.93
C THR A 347 1.02 9.39 -1.71
N SER A 348 0.41 9.42 -2.90
CA SER A 348 -0.44 10.59 -3.12
C SER A 348 -1.57 10.46 -2.09
N SER A 349 -1.44 11.15 -0.96
CA SER A 349 -2.57 11.32 -0.05
C SER A 349 -3.54 12.31 -0.67
N ASN A 350 -4.13 11.93 -1.80
CA ASN A 350 -5.45 12.45 -2.05
C ASN A 350 -6.30 11.90 -0.90
N SER A 351 -6.58 12.75 0.08
CA SER A 351 -7.41 12.55 1.27
C SER A 351 -8.87 12.18 0.95
N SER A 352 -9.14 11.71 -0.26
CA SER A 352 -10.39 11.07 -0.63
C SER A 352 -10.53 9.72 0.10
N PRO A 353 -11.71 9.41 0.65
CA PRO A 353 -12.02 8.11 1.25
C PRO A 353 -11.77 6.91 0.31
N LYS A 354 -11.73 7.14 -1.01
CA LYS A 354 -11.39 6.11 -2.02
C LYS A 354 -9.90 5.78 -2.06
N ALA A 355 -9.01 6.73 -1.77
CA ALA A 355 -7.56 6.51 -1.75
C ALA A 355 -7.10 5.72 -0.51
N ILE A 356 -7.91 5.69 0.55
CA ILE A 356 -7.66 4.93 1.79
C ILE A 356 -7.67 3.42 1.54
N LYS A 357 -8.49 2.96 0.57
CA LYS A 357 -8.54 1.55 0.18
C LYS A 357 -7.24 1.12 -0.49
N GLY A 358 -6.45 0.31 0.22
CA GLY A 358 -5.16 -0.19 -0.22
C GLY A 358 -3.95 0.55 0.34
N GLN A 359 -4.13 1.59 1.17
CA GLN A 359 -3.03 2.27 1.87
C GLN A 359 -2.21 1.31 2.71
N TRP A 360 -2.85 0.35 3.38
CA TRP A 360 -2.16 -0.64 4.20
C TRP A 360 -1.09 -1.41 3.41
N ALA A 361 -1.36 -1.76 2.15
CA ALA A 361 -0.40 -2.47 1.31
C ALA A 361 0.80 -1.59 0.94
N VAL A 362 0.60 -0.28 0.79
CA VAL A 362 1.68 0.69 0.60
C VAL A 362 2.52 0.81 1.88
N MET A 363 1.89 0.88 3.05
CA MET A 363 2.58 0.95 4.35
C MET A 363 3.40 -0.32 4.63
N VAL A 364 2.81 -1.50 4.41
CA VAL A 364 3.54 -2.78 4.53
C VAL A 364 4.72 -2.84 3.58
N PHE A 365 4.52 -2.44 2.33
CA PHE A 365 5.61 -2.39 1.35
C PHE A 365 6.73 -1.45 1.80
N SER A 366 6.38 -0.25 2.27
CA SER A 366 7.34 0.74 2.77
C SER A 366 8.16 0.16 3.92
N GLU A 367 7.51 -0.43 4.92
CA GLU A 367 8.20 -1.00 6.08
C GLU A 367 9.10 -2.18 5.68
N ILE A 368 8.64 -3.08 4.79
CA ILE A 368 9.48 -4.18 4.26
C ILE A 368 10.72 -3.61 3.55
N TRP A 369 10.53 -2.60 2.72
CA TRP A 369 11.62 -1.99 1.97
C TRP A 369 12.61 -1.28 2.90
N HIS A 370 12.11 -0.51 3.86
CA HIS A 370 12.91 0.18 4.86
C HIS A 370 13.74 -0.81 5.69
N GLN A 371 13.14 -1.90 6.18
CA GLN A 371 13.87 -2.94 6.93
C GLN A 371 14.96 -3.63 6.11
N LEU A 372 14.65 -3.98 4.86
CA LEU A 372 15.63 -4.57 3.95
C LEU A 372 16.79 -3.60 3.73
N TYR A 373 16.50 -2.36 3.33
CA TYR A 373 17.55 -1.42 2.98
C TYR A 373 18.35 -0.98 4.20
N SER A 374 17.75 -0.72 5.36
CA SER A 374 18.47 -0.33 6.58
C SER A 374 19.47 -1.39 7.02
N LYS A 375 19.13 -2.68 6.86
CA LYS A 375 20.01 -3.81 7.21
C LYS A 375 21.19 -3.97 6.26
N TYR A 376 21.05 -3.57 4.99
CA TYR A 376 22.06 -3.77 3.94
C TYR A 376 22.67 -2.46 3.40
N GLN A 377 22.31 -1.31 3.97
CA GLN A 377 22.63 0.03 3.48
C GLN A 377 24.10 0.21 3.10
N LYS A 378 25.04 -0.03 4.03
CA LYS A 378 26.49 0.18 3.79
C LYS A 378 27.00 -0.59 2.57
N LYS A 379 26.38 -1.72 2.25
CA LYS A 379 26.77 -2.59 1.13
C LYS A 379 26.11 -2.15 -0.18
N VAL A 380 24.88 -1.63 -0.09
CA VAL A 380 24.16 -1.04 -1.22
C VAL A 380 24.82 0.27 -1.65
N ASP A 381 25.21 1.12 -0.70
CA ASP A 381 25.87 2.39 -0.99
C ASP A 381 27.26 2.17 -1.62
N ALA A 382 27.99 1.12 -1.23
CA ALA A 382 29.23 0.72 -1.90
C ALA A 382 29.03 0.29 -3.38
N GLN A 383 27.80 -0.12 -3.78
CA GLN A 383 27.49 -0.38 -5.18
C GLN A 383 27.11 0.89 -5.95
N LYS A 384 26.66 1.97 -5.29
CA LYS A 384 26.33 3.24 -5.95
C LYS A 384 27.56 3.89 -6.59
N GLU A 385 28.75 3.64 -6.05
CA GLU A 385 30.03 4.11 -6.60
C GLU A 385 30.40 3.45 -7.95
N ASN A 386 29.78 2.32 -8.30
CA ASN A 386 29.88 1.69 -9.62
C ASN A 386 28.49 1.51 -10.25
N PRO A 387 27.89 2.59 -10.80
CA PRO A 387 26.49 2.63 -11.21
C PRO A 387 26.15 1.74 -12.41
N PHE A 388 27.15 1.21 -13.12
CA PHE A 388 26.97 0.31 -14.27
C PHE A 388 27.43 -1.09 -13.92
N ASN A 389 26.55 -1.88 -13.29
CA ASN A 389 26.73 -3.33 -13.27
C ASN A 389 26.38 -3.89 -14.67
N PRO A 390 27.35 -4.32 -15.49
CA PRO A 390 27.10 -4.76 -16.86
C PRO A 390 26.24 -6.03 -16.93
N ASP A 391 26.18 -6.80 -15.83
CA ASP A 391 25.41 -8.02 -15.72
C ASP A 391 23.93 -7.75 -15.35
N LEU A 392 23.63 -6.58 -14.78
CA LEU A 392 22.29 -6.24 -14.31
C LEU A 392 21.32 -5.90 -15.45
N ILE A 393 21.76 -5.11 -16.43
CA ILE A 393 20.93 -4.71 -17.58
C ILE A 393 20.40 -5.95 -18.35
N PRO A 394 21.26 -6.87 -18.83
CA PRO A 394 20.78 -8.05 -19.54
C PRO A 394 19.95 -8.97 -18.65
N TYR A 395 20.26 -9.06 -17.35
CA TYR A 395 19.44 -9.76 -16.38
C TYR A 395 18.01 -9.19 -16.30
N VAL A 396 17.85 -7.87 -16.11
CA VAL A 396 16.54 -7.21 -16.03
C VAL A 396 15.77 -7.36 -17.34
N GLN A 397 16.42 -7.12 -18.49
CA GLN A 397 15.78 -7.27 -19.79
C GLN A 397 15.23 -8.70 -20.01
N LYS A 398 15.98 -9.73 -19.61
CA LYS A 398 15.56 -11.13 -19.79
C LYS A 398 14.56 -11.58 -18.74
N SER A 399 14.84 -11.34 -17.46
CA SER A 399 14.05 -11.86 -16.34
C SER A 399 12.76 -11.08 -16.12
N LEU A 400 12.81 -9.74 -16.18
CA LEU A 400 11.65 -8.89 -15.97
C LEU A 400 10.90 -8.70 -17.29
N ILE A 401 11.50 -8.03 -18.29
CA ILE A 401 10.76 -7.59 -19.49
C ILE A 401 10.30 -8.79 -20.32
N LYS A 402 11.23 -9.60 -20.84
CA LYS A 402 10.88 -10.78 -21.66
C LYS A 402 10.12 -11.83 -20.85
N GLY A 403 10.47 -12.01 -19.58
CA GLY A 403 9.75 -12.90 -18.66
C GLY A 403 8.28 -12.52 -18.49
N GLN A 404 7.98 -11.22 -18.28
CA GLN A 404 6.60 -10.73 -18.17
C GLN A 404 5.82 -10.90 -19.47
N ILE A 405 6.42 -10.55 -20.62
CA ILE A 405 5.77 -10.74 -21.93
C ILE A 405 5.38 -12.20 -22.12
N GLY A 406 6.34 -13.13 -21.93
CA GLY A 406 6.08 -14.56 -22.09
C GLY A 406 5.05 -15.11 -21.11
N PHE A 407 5.00 -14.59 -19.88
CA PHE A 407 3.95 -14.95 -18.92
C PHE A 407 2.56 -14.51 -19.39
N GLN A 408 2.42 -13.26 -19.84
CA GLN A 408 1.14 -12.71 -20.30
C GLN A 408 0.66 -13.40 -21.57
N GLU A 409 1.56 -13.72 -22.51
CA GLU A 409 1.21 -14.51 -23.71
C GLU A 409 0.69 -15.90 -23.36
N LYS A 410 1.34 -16.62 -22.44
CA LYS A 410 0.88 -17.93 -21.98
C LYS A 410 -0.47 -17.83 -21.28
N TYR A 411 -0.63 -16.81 -20.44
CA TYR A 411 -1.88 -16.55 -19.73
C TYR A 411 -3.03 -16.25 -20.70
N PHE A 412 -2.80 -15.38 -21.68
CA PHE A 412 -3.73 -15.06 -22.76
C PHE A 412 -4.12 -16.32 -23.54
N LYS A 413 -3.15 -17.09 -24.05
CA LYS A 413 -3.42 -18.33 -24.80
C LYS A 413 -4.26 -19.32 -24.00
N ARG A 414 -3.98 -19.48 -22.70
CA ARG A 414 -4.74 -20.39 -21.83
C ARG A 414 -6.17 -19.90 -21.60
N ASN A 415 -6.36 -18.61 -21.35
CA ASN A 415 -7.69 -18.06 -21.11
C ASN A 415 -8.51 -17.98 -22.40
N ASN A 416 -7.90 -17.66 -23.53
CA ASN A 416 -8.59 -17.61 -24.82
C ASN A 416 -9.18 -18.98 -25.18
N ARG A 417 -8.39 -20.06 -25.06
CA ARG A 417 -8.89 -21.42 -25.28
C ARG A 417 -10.09 -21.77 -24.40
N LYS A 418 -10.09 -21.32 -23.14
CA LYS A 418 -11.24 -21.51 -22.24
C LYS A 418 -12.43 -20.68 -22.65
N ASN A 419 -12.22 -19.43 -23.04
CA ASN A 419 -13.26 -18.54 -23.53
C ASN A 419 -13.93 -19.11 -24.79
N ASP A 420 -13.12 -19.51 -25.78
CA ASP A 420 -13.60 -20.11 -27.03
C ASP A 420 -14.42 -21.37 -26.79
N PHE A 421 -13.98 -22.22 -25.85
CA PHE A 421 -14.72 -23.41 -25.43
C PHE A 421 -16.07 -23.06 -24.78
N LEU A 422 -16.07 -22.11 -23.84
CA LEU A 422 -17.30 -21.65 -23.17
C LEU A 422 -18.28 -20.98 -24.14
N GLU A 423 -17.78 -20.21 -25.12
CA GLU A 423 -18.63 -19.55 -26.12
C GLU A 423 -19.28 -20.56 -27.08
N ARG A 424 -18.56 -21.62 -27.47
CA ARG A 424 -19.15 -22.73 -28.26
C ARG A 424 -20.19 -23.49 -27.44
N GLY A 425 -19.86 -23.86 -26.21
CA GLY A 425 -20.78 -24.54 -25.31
C GLY A 425 -22.04 -23.72 -25.04
N GLY A 426 -21.88 -22.41 -24.77
CA GLY A 426 -22.99 -21.48 -24.55
C GLY A 426 -23.92 -21.36 -25.76
N ARG A 427 -23.37 -21.28 -26.98
CA ARG A 427 -24.18 -21.31 -28.21
C ARG A 427 -24.98 -22.60 -28.34
N ILE A 428 -24.36 -23.76 -28.11
CA ILE A 428 -25.05 -25.05 -28.19
C ILE A 428 -26.19 -25.13 -27.17
N ILE A 429 -25.92 -24.76 -25.92
CA ILE A 429 -26.94 -24.74 -24.85
C ILE A 429 -28.08 -23.79 -25.21
N PHE A 430 -27.77 -22.61 -25.76
CA PHE A 430 -28.78 -21.65 -26.18
C PHE A 430 -29.68 -22.20 -27.31
N PHE A 431 -29.09 -22.84 -28.32
CA PHE A 431 -29.87 -23.51 -29.37
C PHE A 431 -30.74 -24.64 -28.82
N MET A 432 -30.20 -25.47 -27.91
CA MET A 432 -30.97 -26.52 -27.25
C MET A 432 -32.12 -25.95 -26.42
N ALA A 433 -31.93 -24.82 -25.74
CA ALA A 433 -32.98 -24.14 -24.99
C ALA A 433 -34.10 -23.61 -25.90
N ILE A 434 -33.76 -23.05 -27.07
CA ILE A 434 -34.75 -22.65 -28.08
C ILE A 434 -35.56 -23.86 -28.54
N LEU A 435 -34.90 -24.98 -28.87
CA LEU A 435 -35.59 -26.20 -29.29
C LEU A 435 -36.50 -26.75 -28.18
N ALA A 436 -36.02 -26.76 -26.93
CA ALA A 436 -36.81 -27.20 -25.78
C ALA A 436 -38.04 -26.31 -25.53
N ALA A 437 -37.92 -24.99 -25.73
CA ALA A 437 -39.04 -24.07 -25.60
C ALA A 437 -40.14 -24.28 -26.68
N LEU A 438 -39.78 -24.87 -27.83
CA LEU A 438 -40.73 -25.23 -28.90
C LEU A 438 -41.43 -26.58 -28.66
N ALA A 439 -40.88 -27.44 -27.80
CA ALA A 439 -41.41 -28.79 -27.55
C ALA A 439 -42.86 -28.83 -27.01
N PRO A 440 -43.29 -27.93 -26.09
CA PRO A 440 -44.68 -27.89 -25.63
C PRO A 440 -45.67 -27.58 -26.74
N TYR A 441 -45.31 -26.69 -27.68
CA TYR A 441 -46.16 -26.37 -28.84
C TYR A 441 -46.35 -27.56 -29.76
N TYR A 442 -45.31 -28.37 -29.95
CA TYR A 442 -45.40 -29.60 -30.74
C TYR A 442 -46.30 -30.65 -30.08
N PHE A 443 -46.22 -30.80 -28.76
CA PHE A 443 -47.08 -31.71 -28.00
C PHE A 443 -48.56 -31.29 -28.05
N VAL A 444 -48.85 -29.99 -27.93
CA VAL A 444 -50.23 -29.45 -28.03
C VAL A 444 -50.82 -29.60 -29.44
N LEU A 445 -50.00 -29.57 -30.50
CA LEU A 445 -50.46 -29.66 -31.89
C LEU A 445 -50.61 -31.10 -32.42
N TYR A 446 -49.90 -32.09 -31.86
CA TYR A 446 -49.78 -33.42 -32.46
C TYR A 446 -50.05 -34.61 -31.53
N VAL A 447 -50.34 -34.38 -30.24
CA VAL A 447 -50.79 -35.43 -29.32
C VAL A 447 -52.23 -35.10 -28.92
N PRO A 448 -53.24 -35.83 -29.45
CA PRO A 448 -54.66 -35.57 -29.19
C PRO A 448 -55.09 -35.90 -27.76
#